data_AF-A0A2U1L3M0-F1
#
_entry.id   AF-A0A2U1L3M0-F1
#
_cell.length_a   1.000
_cell.length_b   1.000
_cell.length_c   1.000
_cell.angle_alpha   90.00
_cell.angle_beta   90.00
_cell.angle_gamma   90.00
#
_symmetry.space_group_name_H-M   'P 1'
#
loop_
_entity.id
_entity.type
_entity.pdbx_description
1 polymer ?
#
loop_
_entity_poly.entity_id
_entity_poly.type
_entity_poly.pdbx_seq_one_letter_code
_entity_poly.pdbx_strand_id
1 'polypeptide(L)'
;MDKGIYTYKDDEKIQKGKRISDDLIKSIEDSKFYIIVFSKNYACSSRCLEEVVKIMECQKMSEHTAYPVFYDVEPNEVRKQSGAVGKAFANHENEEAAGKLREALKEAADLAGWELKNTLDGHQARFIKKIVQEISLELRSINSGFDEKLVGMETRVKDVVSSLEVSIDEVRMIGIKGMGGAGKTTTARAVFDHL
;
A
#
# COMPACT_ATOMS: atom_id res chain seq x y z
N MET A 1 -11.02 2.64 -13.88
CA MET A 1 -9.72 2.15 -14.38
C MET A 1 -9.05 1.45 -13.23
N ASP A 2 -9.19 0.14 -13.17
CA ASP A 2 -8.52 -0.71 -12.18
C ASP A 2 -7.02 -0.68 -12.46
N LYS A 3 -6.24 -0.28 -11.47
CA LYS A 3 -4.78 -0.08 -11.62
C LYS A 3 -3.96 -1.39 -11.50
N GLY A 4 -4.60 -2.55 -11.65
CA GLY A 4 -3.93 -3.85 -11.53
C GLY A 4 -3.40 -4.16 -10.13
N ILE A 5 -3.92 -3.50 -9.08
CA ILE A 5 -3.55 -3.76 -7.68
C ILE A 5 -4.43 -4.91 -7.18
N TYR A 6 -3.82 -6.05 -6.83
CA TYR A 6 -4.52 -7.11 -6.11
C TYR A 6 -4.66 -6.70 -4.65
N THR A 7 -5.89 -6.43 -4.23
CA THR A 7 -6.18 -6.02 -2.85
C THR A 7 -6.97 -7.11 -2.16
N TYR A 8 -6.48 -7.56 -1.00
CA TYR A 8 -7.31 -8.31 -0.07
C TYR A 8 -8.04 -7.30 0.82
N LYS A 9 -9.38 -7.30 0.74
CA LYS A 9 -10.24 -6.60 1.68
C LYS A 9 -11.15 -7.65 2.29
N ASP A 10 -11.04 -7.87 3.59
CA ASP A 10 -11.99 -8.71 4.28
C ASP A 10 -13.38 -8.05 4.23
N ASP A 11 -14.36 -8.75 3.68
CA ASP A 11 -15.74 -8.29 3.68
C ASP A 11 -16.33 -8.51 5.09
N GLU A 12 -16.91 -7.45 5.67
CA GLU A 12 -17.61 -7.44 6.98
C GLU A 12 -18.76 -8.46 7.12
N LYS A 13 -19.01 -9.30 6.11
CA LYS A 13 -19.95 -10.43 6.19
C LYS A 13 -19.45 -11.56 7.09
N ILE A 14 -18.19 -11.53 7.53
CA ILE A 14 -17.71 -12.44 8.56
C ILE A 14 -18.20 -11.95 9.94
N GLN A 15 -19.05 -12.77 10.54
CA GLN A 15 -19.77 -12.56 11.80
C GLN A 15 -18.95 -11.81 12.85
N LYS A 16 -19.47 -10.67 13.31
CA LYS A 16 -18.99 -9.95 14.50
C LYS A 16 -18.67 -10.94 15.62
N GLY A 17 -17.42 -10.95 16.10
CA GLY A 17 -17.00 -11.72 17.27
C GLY A 17 -16.23 -13.02 17.01
N LYS A 18 -15.79 -13.32 15.77
CA LYS A 18 -14.85 -14.44 15.53
C LYS A 18 -13.39 -13.96 15.47
N ARG A 19 -12.50 -14.75 16.08
CA ARG A 19 -11.03 -14.66 15.94
C ARG A 19 -10.66 -14.62 14.46
N ILE A 20 -9.51 -14.01 14.15
CA ILE A 20 -8.92 -14.08 12.81
C ILE A 20 -8.87 -15.54 12.32
N SER A 21 -9.41 -15.81 11.13
CA SER A 21 -9.31 -17.12 10.48
C SER A 21 -7.90 -17.36 9.94
N ASP A 22 -7.46 -18.61 9.90
CA ASP A 22 -6.12 -18.98 9.37
C ASP A 22 -5.87 -18.41 7.96
N ASP A 23 -6.91 -18.39 7.11
CA ASP A 23 -6.84 -17.80 5.76
C ASP A 23 -6.54 -16.29 5.77
N LEU A 24 -7.04 -15.57 6.79
CA LEU A 24 -6.78 -14.14 6.94
C LEU A 24 -5.35 -13.90 7.45
N ILE A 25 -4.87 -14.70 8.41
CA ILE A 25 -3.46 -14.65 8.87
C ILE A 25 -2.54 -14.83 7.68
N LYS A 26 -2.80 -15.87 6.88
CA LYS A 26 -1.99 -16.17 5.71
C LYS A 26 -2.04 -15.05 4.67
N SER A 27 -3.22 -14.45 4.45
CA SER A 27 -3.34 -13.31 3.54
C SER A 27 -2.55 -12.10 4.02
N ILE A 28 -2.48 -11.86 5.34
CA ILE A 28 -1.63 -10.82 5.92
C ILE A 28 -0.15 -11.17 5.69
N GLU A 29 0.27 -12.40 5.97
CA GLU A 29 1.66 -12.84 5.79
C GLU A 29 2.12 -12.80 4.33
N ASP A 30 1.24 -13.14 3.37
CA ASP A 30 1.56 -13.14 1.93
C ASP A 30 1.52 -11.71 1.30
N SER A 31 1.06 -10.70 2.05
CA SER A 31 0.88 -9.33 1.54
C SER A 31 2.14 -8.48 1.69
N LYS A 32 2.58 -7.83 0.61
CA LYS A 32 3.72 -6.88 0.66
C LYS A 32 3.37 -5.52 1.25
N PHE A 33 2.11 -5.11 1.10
CA PHE A 33 1.65 -3.77 1.47
C PHE A 33 0.37 -3.84 2.29
N TYR A 34 0.30 -3.01 3.34
CA TYR A 34 -0.86 -2.90 4.20
C TYR A 34 -1.34 -1.46 4.24
N ILE A 35 -2.64 -1.24 4.06
CA ILE A 35 -3.26 0.06 4.27
C ILE A 35 -4.13 -0.05 5.51
N ILE A 36 -3.71 0.58 6.60
CA ILE A 36 -4.42 0.53 7.89
C ILE A 36 -5.29 1.78 8.01
N VAL A 37 -6.61 1.62 7.89
CA VAL A 37 -7.55 2.75 7.94
C VAL A 37 -8.05 2.97 9.35
N PHE A 38 -7.39 3.86 10.10
CA PHE A 38 -7.82 4.24 11.44
C PHE A 38 -9.06 5.13 11.39
N SER A 39 -10.07 4.71 12.14
CA SER A 39 -11.29 5.49 12.39
C SER A 39 -11.62 5.52 13.88
N LYS A 40 -12.56 6.38 14.29
CA LYS A 40 -12.99 6.50 15.70
C LYS A 40 -13.42 5.17 16.32
N ASN A 41 -13.99 4.27 15.51
CA ASN A 41 -14.52 2.98 15.96
C ASN A 41 -13.59 1.80 15.65
N TYR A 42 -12.38 2.06 15.12
CA TYR A 42 -11.43 1.01 14.76
C TYR A 42 -11.17 0.05 15.94
N ALA A 43 -10.92 0.63 17.12
CA ALA A 43 -10.62 -0.11 18.33
C ALA A 43 -11.85 -0.73 19.01
N CYS A 44 -13.06 -0.62 18.45
CA CYS A 44 -14.23 -1.37 18.93
C CYS A 44 -14.25 -2.82 18.45
N SER A 45 -13.42 -3.15 17.45
CA SER A 45 -13.37 -4.48 16.83
C SER A 45 -12.11 -5.21 17.30
N SER A 46 -12.28 -6.27 18.10
CA SER A 46 -11.18 -7.19 18.46
C SER A 46 -10.42 -7.65 17.22
N ARG A 47 -11.14 -7.91 16.13
CA ARG A 47 -10.53 -8.36 14.87
C ARG A 47 -9.61 -7.30 14.28
N CYS A 48 -10.01 -6.03 14.24
CA CYS A 48 -9.15 -4.95 13.74
C CYS A 48 -7.89 -4.77 14.61
N LEU A 49 -8.02 -5.03 15.92
CA LEU A 49 -6.92 -4.98 16.87
C LEU A 49 -5.96 -6.18 16.71
N GLU A 50 -6.49 -7.39 16.51
CA GLU A 50 -5.68 -8.58 16.18
C GLU A 50 -4.97 -8.41 14.82
N GLU A 51 -5.64 -7.82 13.82
CA GLU A 51 -5.10 -7.61 12.47
C GLU A 51 -3.93 -6.62 12.51
N VAL A 52 -4.06 -5.49 13.23
CA VAL A 52 -2.95 -4.54 13.34
C VAL A 52 -1.76 -5.12 14.08
N VAL A 53 -1.96 -5.97 15.10
CA VAL A 53 -0.86 -6.69 15.74
C VAL A 53 -0.13 -7.54 14.72
N LYS A 54 -0.84 -8.34 13.93
CA LYS A 54 -0.22 -9.22 12.94
C LYS A 54 0.49 -8.43 11.83
N ILE A 55 -0.11 -7.35 11.36
CA ILE A 55 0.50 -6.45 10.39
C ILE A 55 1.81 -5.87 10.94
N MET A 56 1.82 -5.42 12.20
CA MET A 56 3.03 -4.87 12.83
C MET A 56 4.10 -5.93 13.10
N GLU A 57 3.73 -7.20 13.26
CA GLU A 57 4.70 -8.31 13.25
C GLU A 57 5.35 -8.49 11.87
N CYS A 58 4.55 -8.49 10.80
CA CYS A 58 5.06 -8.59 9.42
C CYS A 58 5.89 -7.36 9.02
N GLN A 59 5.48 -6.16 9.43
CA GLN A 59 6.16 -4.88 9.18
C GLN A 59 7.62 -4.85 9.66
N LYS A 60 7.98 -5.73 10.61
CA LYS A 60 9.36 -5.85 11.12
C LYS A 60 10.30 -6.53 10.11
N MET A 61 9.77 -7.23 9.11
CA MET A 61 10.57 -7.81 8.02
C MET A 61 10.67 -6.83 6.86
N SER A 62 11.83 -6.77 6.20
CA SER A 62 12.17 -5.72 5.22
C SER A 62 11.36 -5.73 3.92
N GLU A 63 10.56 -6.77 3.68
CA GLU A 63 9.76 -6.94 2.47
C GLU A 63 8.32 -6.44 2.59
N HIS A 64 7.94 -6.00 3.78
CA HIS A 64 6.61 -5.55 4.13
C HIS A 64 6.57 -4.05 4.41
N THR A 65 5.51 -3.36 3.97
CA THR A 65 5.33 -1.94 4.25
C THR A 65 3.88 -1.60 4.59
N ALA A 66 3.68 -0.96 5.74
CA ALA A 66 2.40 -0.57 6.28
C ALA A 66 2.21 0.94 6.21
N TYR A 67 1.01 1.33 5.82
CA TYR A 67 0.59 2.68 5.52
C TYR A 67 -0.62 3.05 6.37
N PRO A 68 -0.45 3.81 7.47
CA PRO A 68 -1.58 4.29 8.24
C PRO A 68 -2.32 5.41 7.50
N VAL A 69 -3.66 5.30 7.49
CA VAL A 69 -4.58 6.29 6.96
C VAL A 69 -5.50 6.72 8.09
N PHE A 70 -5.36 7.95 8.55
CA PHE A 70 -6.15 8.54 9.62
C PHE A 70 -7.38 9.22 9.02
N TYR A 71 -8.49 8.48 8.97
CA TYR A 71 -9.71 8.88 8.26
C TYR A 71 -10.51 9.94 9.02
N ASP A 72 -10.84 9.69 10.29
CA ASP A 72 -11.61 10.63 11.12
C ASP A 72 -11.06 10.79 12.54
N VAL A 73 -9.81 10.35 12.74
CA VAL A 73 -9.03 10.44 13.99
C VAL A 73 -7.71 11.16 13.73
N GLU A 74 -7.06 11.64 14.79
CA GLU A 74 -5.70 12.17 14.70
C GLU A 74 -4.67 11.07 15.05
N PRO A 75 -3.46 11.08 14.45
CA PRO A 75 -2.41 10.12 14.80
C PRO A 75 -2.10 10.08 16.29
N ASN A 76 -2.13 11.24 16.96
CA ASN A 76 -1.89 11.35 18.39
C ASN A 76 -3.00 10.68 19.24
N GLU A 77 -4.25 10.65 18.76
CA GLU A 77 -5.33 9.90 19.42
C GLU A 77 -5.08 8.39 19.32
N VAL A 78 -4.64 7.90 18.15
CA VAL A 78 -4.30 6.48 17.94
C VAL A 78 -3.08 6.09 18.78
N ARG A 79 -2.00 6.88 18.72
CA ARG A 79 -0.72 6.64 19.42
C ARG A 79 -0.88 6.52 20.93
N LYS A 80 -1.69 7.40 21.53
CA LYS A 80 -1.90 7.47 22.98
C LYS A 80 -3.16 6.74 23.45
N GLN A 81 -3.91 6.15 22.52
CA GLN A 81 -5.25 5.61 22.74
C GLN A 81 -6.09 6.59 23.58
N SER A 82 -6.21 7.82 23.08
CA SER A 82 -6.95 8.91 23.75
C SER A 82 -8.17 9.35 22.92
N GLY A 83 -8.96 10.29 23.43
CA GLY A 83 -10.12 10.81 22.71
C GLY A 83 -11.15 9.72 22.38
N ALA A 84 -11.62 9.70 21.13
CA ALA A 84 -12.57 8.69 20.65
C ALA A 84 -11.94 7.29 20.58
N VAL A 85 -10.68 7.19 20.16
CA VAL A 85 -9.95 5.91 20.05
C VAL A 85 -9.78 5.26 21.43
N GLY A 86 -9.44 6.05 22.46
CA GLY A 86 -9.34 5.57 23.83
C GLY A 86 -10.65 5.01 24.37
N LYS A 87 -11.78 5.70 24.09
CA LYS A 87 -13.11 5.21 24.48
C LYS A 87 -13.47 3.89 23.79
N ALA A 88 -13.13 3.76 22.51
CA ALA A 88 -13.32 2.52 21.76
C ALA A 88 -12.44 1.38 22.32
N PHE A 89 -11.20 1.69 22.67
CA PHE A 89 -10.22 0.75 23.22
C PHE A 89 -10.53 0.30 24.66
N ALA A 90 -11.29 1.08 25.44
CA ALA A 90 -11.61 0.80 26.84
C ALA A 90 -12.16 -0.63 27.08
N ASN A 91 -12.88 -1.19 26.09
CA ASN A 91 -13.42 -2.54 26.18
C ASN A 91 -12.35 -3.65 26.20
N HIS A 92 -11.14 -3.34 25.72
CA HIS A 92 -10.02 -4.28 25.60
C HIS A 92 -8.94 -4.05 26.68
N GLU A 93 -9.13 -3.09 27.60
CA GLU A 93 -8.11 -2.74 28.60
C GLU A 93 -7.83 -3.84 29.64
N ASN A 94 -8.82 -4.71 29.88
CA ASN A 94 -8.72 -5.81 30.84
C ASN A 94 -8.27 -7.14 30.20
N GLU A 95 -7.99 -7.14 28.89
CA GLU A 95 -7.48 -8.33 28.22
C GLU A 95 -6.00 -8.52 28.54
N GLU A 96 -5.57 -9.78 28.70
CA GLU A 96 -4.16 -10.12 28.93
C GLU A 96 -3.24 -9.58 27.82
N ALA A 97 -3.78 -9.44 26.60
CA ALA A 97 -3.09 -8.91 25.44
C ALA A 97 -3.08 -7.37 25.34
N ALA A 98 -3.72 -6.64 26.26
CA ALA A 98 -3.89 -5.17 26.16
C ALA A 98 -2.56 -4.42 25.95
N GLY A 99 -1.48 -4.88 26.58
CA GLY A 99 -0.14 -4.31 26.38
C GLY A 99 0.33 -4.40 24.92
N LYS A 100 0.19 -5.58 24.29
CA LYS A 100 0.55 -5.81 22.88
C LYS A 100 -0.31 -4.98 21.94
N LEU A 101 -1.61 -4.87 22.24
CA LEU A 101 -2.53 -4.06 21.43
C LEU A 101 -2.13 -2.56 21.46
N ARG A 102 -1.79 -2.03 22.63
CA ARG A 102 -1.31 -0.65 22.78
C ARG A 102 -0.02 -0.40 22.02
N GLU A 103 0.92 -1.34 22.11
CA GLU A 103 2.20 -1.27 21.41
C GLU A 103 1.98 -1.26 19.89
N ALA A 104 1.18 -2.18 19.35
CA ALA A 104 0.89 -2.23 17.92
C ALA A 104 0.20 -0.96 17.40
N LEU A 105 -0.80 -0.43 18.12
CA LEU A 105 -1.45 0.83 17.74
C LEU A 105 -0.48 2.02 17.78
N LYS A 106 0.43 2.03 18.77
CA LYS A 106 1.46 3.06 18.87
C LYS A 106 2.45 2.97 17.72
N GLU A 107 3.03 1.80 17.48
CA GLU A 107 3.98 1.58 16.39
C GLU A 107 3.35 1.91 15.03
N ALA A 108 2.12 1.46 14.77
CA ALA A 108 1.39 1.77 13.54
C ALA A 108 1.15 3.28 13.36
N ALA A 109 0.85 4.00 14.44
CA ALA A 109 0.66 5.45 14.40
C ALA A 109 1.97 6.26 14.31
N ASP A 110 3.11 5.62 14.54
CA ASP A 110 4.44 6.21 14.37
C ASP A 110 4.97 6.09 12.93
N LEU A 111 4.33 5.27 12.10
CA LEU A 111 4.63 5.17 10.67
C LEU A 111 4.19 6.43 9.91
N ALA A 112 4.91 6.76 8.83
CA ALA A 112 4.51 7.82 7.92
C ALA A 112 3.23 7.42 7.16
N GLY A 113 2.25 8.31 7.12
CA GLY A 113 0.97 8.04 6.48
C GLY A 113 0.18 9.31 6.15
N TRP A 114 -1.13 9.16 5.98
CA TRP A 114 -2.00 10.23 5.50
C TRP A 114 -3.11 10.56 6.48
N GLU A 115 -3.33 11.86 6.71
CA GLU A 115 -4.39 12.37 7.57
C GLU A 115 -5.45 13.09 6.74
N LEU A 116 -6.70 12.63 6.77
CA LEU A 116 -7.75 13.21 5.93
C LEU A 116 -7.99 14.69 6.26
N LYS A 117 -8.08 15.05 7.55
CA LYS A 117 -8.35 16.44 7.98
C LYS A 117 -7.28 17.42 7.51
N ASN A 118 -6.02 16.98 7.47
CA ASN A 118 -4.87 17.81 7.12
C ASN A 118 -4.53 17.73 5.62
N THR A 119 -5.24 16.89 4.85
CA THR A 119 -4.96 16.68 3.43
C THR A 119 -6.13 17.15 2.56
N LEU A 120 -5.87 18.11 1.67
CA LEU A 120 -6.81 18.55 0.63
C LEU A 120 -8.16 19.03 1.21
N ASP A 121 -8.12 19.78 2.31
CA ASP A 121 -9.29 20.36 3.00
C ASP A 121 -10.36 19.34 3.40
N GLY A 122 -9.98 18.07 3.63
CA GLY A 122 -10.92 17.00 3.98
C GLY A 122 -11.74 16.44 2.80
N HIS A 123 -11.41 16.79 1.56
CA HIS A 123 -12.08 16.25 0.37
C HIS A 123 -11.72 14.77 0.15
N GLN A 124 -12.55 13.88 0.68
CA GLN A 124 -12.38 12.41 0.65
C GLN A 124 -12.02 11.85 -0.73
N ALA A 125 -12.73 12.26 -1.79
CA ALA A 125 -12.47 11.74 -3.13
C ALA A 125 -11.06 12.10 -3.64
N ARG A 126 -10.59 13.32 -3.36
CA ARG A 126 -9.23 13.74 -3.73
C ARG A 126 -8.17 13.06 -2.88
N PHE A 127 -8.46 12.86 -1.60
CA PHE A 127 -7.62 12.13 -0.65
C PHE A 127 -7.39 10.69 -1.09
N ILE A 128 -8.46 9.95 -1.37
CA ILE A 128 -8.38 8.56 -1.88
C ILE A 128 -7.60 8.52 -3.20
N LYS A 129 -7.86 9.47 -4.12
CA LYS A 129 -7.15 9.54 -5.40
C LYS A 129 -5.64 9.74 -5.19
N LYS A 130 -5.22 10.56 -4.23
CA LYS A 130 -3.81 10.79 -3.89
C LYS A 130 -3.16 9.51 -3.37
N ILE A 131 -3.77 8.84 -2.39
CA ILE A 131 -3.26 7.57 -1.83
C ILE A 131 -3.09 6.53 -2.95
N VAL A 132 -4.12 6.35 -3.77
CA VAL A 132 -4.07 5.40 -4.91
C VAL A 132 -3.01 5.80 -5.93
N GLN A 133 -2.71 7.09 -6.12
CA GLN A 133 -1.61 7.52 -7.00
C GLN A 133 -0.24 7.19 -6.42
N GLU A 134 0.00 7.50 -5.14
CA GLU A 134 1.27 7.27 -4.47
C GLU A 134 1.60 5.77 -4.37
N ILE A 135 0.66 4.96 -3.89
CA ILE A 135 0.85 3.50 -3.81
C ILE A 135 1.07 2.86 -5.19
N SER A 136 0.40 3.36 -6.24
CA SER A 136 0.63 2.86 -7.60
C SER A 136 2.01 3.21 -8.16
N LEU A 137 2.59 4.33 -7.75
CA LEU A 137 3.94 4.71 -8.15
C LEU A 137 4.97 3.82 -7.45
N GLU A 138 4.76 3.55 -6.16
CA GLU A 138 5.62 2.68 -5.37
C GLU A 138 5.59 1.22 -5.87
N LEU A 139 4.38 0.70 -6.14
CA LEU A 139 4.22 -0.62 -6.76
C LEU A 139 4.90 -0.70 -8.14
N ARG A 140 4.80 0.35 -8.95
CA ARG A 140 5.50 0.40 -10.24
C ARG A 140 7.00 0.42 -10.06
N SER A 141 7.53 1.21 -9.12
CA SER A 141 8.97 1.27 -8.83
C SER A 141 9.55 -0.09 -8.46
N ILE A 142 8.80 -0.90 -7.71
CA ILE A 142 9.23 -2.25 -7.31
C ILE A 142 9.17 -3.23 -8.48
N ASN A 143 8.12 -3.13 -9.30
CA ASN A 143 7.98 -3.97 -10.49
C ASN A 143 8.91 -3.53 -11.64
N SER A 144 9.35 -2.28 -11.66
CA SER A 144 10.28 -1.71 -12.64
C SER A 144 11.74 -1.88 -12.25
N GLY A 145 12.02 -2.61 -11.16
CA GLY A 145 13.32 -3.23 -10.98
C GLY A 145 13.56 -4.12 -12.19
N PHE A 146 14.16 -3.53 -13.22
CA PHE A 146 14.60 -4.22 -14.42
C PHE A 146 15.18 -5.54 -13.97
N ASP A 147 14.63 -6.64 -14.50
CA ASP A 147 15.17 -7.98 -14.32
C ASP A 147 16.70 -7.85 -14.34
N GLU A 148 17.37 -8.02 -13.19
CA GLU A 148 18.81 -7.72 -13.01
C GLU A 148 19.67 -8.50 -14.02
N LYS A 149 19.06 -9.47 -14.71
CA LYS A 149 19.61 -10.23 -15.83
C LYS A 149 19.66 -9.47 -17.16
N LEU A 150 19.05 -8.30 -17.31
CA LEU A 150 18.97 -7.56 -18.56
C LEU A 150 20.02 -6.43 -18.62
N VAL A 151 21.28 -6.84 -18.79
CA VAL A 151 22.42 -5.92 -18.96
C VAL A 151 22.21 -5.03 -20.20
N GLY A 152 22.32 -3.71 -20.02
CA GLY A 152 22.25 -2.73 -21.11
C GLY A 152 20.83 -2.42 -21.64
N MET A 153 19.78 -2.80 -20.91
CA MET A 153 18.40 -2.46 -21.28
C MET A 153 18.08 -0.98 -21.02
N GLU A 154 18.63 -0.40 -19.96
CA GLU A 154 18.40 1.01 -19.61
C GLU A 154 18.84 1.96 -20.74
N THR A 155 20.00 1.73 -21.36
CA THR A 155 20.47 2.50 -22.51
C THR A 155 19.56 2.34 -23.72
N ARG A 156 19.15 1.10 -24.06
CA ARG A 156 18.23 0.85 -25.17
C ARG A 156 16.87 1.51 -24.98
N VAL A 157 16.35 1.53 -23.75
CA VAL A 157 15.10 2.22 -23.42
C VAL A 157 15.26 3.73 -23.59
N LYS A 158 16.33 4.32 -23.04
CA LYS A 158 16.62 5.76 -23.20
C LYS A 158 16.76 6.18 -24.67
N ASP A 159 17.40 5.37 -25.50
CA ASP A 159 17.56 5.65 -26.94
C ASP A 159 16.20 5.65 -27.67
N VAL A 160 15.31 4.71 -27.35
CA VAL A 160 13.97 4.66 -27.96
C VAL A 160 13.09 5.80 -27.44
N VAL A 161 13.12 6.09 -26.14
CA VAL A 161 12.30 7.15 -25.52
C VAL A 161 12.72 8.54 -26.00
N SER A 162 14.02 8.80 -26.13
CA SER A 162 14.51 10.05 -26.73
C SER A 162 14.07 10.21 -28.19
N SER A 163 14.00 9.12 -28.95
CA SER A 163 13.49 9.12 -30.34
C SER A 163 11.98 9.33 -30.45
N LEU A 164 11.22 9.11 -29.37
CA LEU A 164 9.76 9.28 -29.36
C LEU A 164 9.33 10.76 -29.29
N GLU A 165 10.18 11.67 -28.78
CA GLU A 165 9.86 13.11 -28.59
C GLU A 165 8.40 13.34 -28.12
N VAL A 166 8.04 12.72 -27.00
CA VAL A 166 6.66 12.60 -26.45
C VAL A 166 5.97 13.96 -26.21
N SER A 167 6.68 15.08 -26.36
CA SER A 167 6.19 16.45 -26.18
C SER A 167 5.53 17.06 -27.43
N ILE A 168 5.49 16.37 -28.58
CA ILE A 168 4.92 16.89 -29.83
C ILE A 168 3.62 16.13 -30.15
N ASP A 169 2.54 16.86 -30.43
CA ASP A 169 1.20 16.32 -30.74
C ASP A 169 1.13 15.75 -32.18
N GLU A 170 2.06 14.86 -32.52
CA GLU A 170 2.17 14.19 -33.81
C GLU A 170 2.23 12.67 -33.64
N VAL A 171 1.56 11.93 -34.54
CA VAL A 171 1.59 10.46 -34.53
C VAL A 171 2.90 9.97 -35.16
N ARG A 172 3.71 9.25 -34.39
CA ARG A 172 4.98 8.65 -34.85
C ARG A 172 4.95 7.13 -34.73
N MET A 173 5.62 6.45 -35.66
CA MET A 173 5.82 5.01 -35.63
C MET A 173 7.30 4.68 -35.52
N ILE A 174 7.67 3.85 -34.54
CA ILE A 174 9.03 3.36 -34.36
C ILE A 174 9.06 1.84 -34.56
N GLY A 175 9.98 1.37 -35.41
CA GLY A 175 10.22 -0.06 -35.66
C GLY A 175 11.49 -0.54 -34.96
N ILE A 176 11.39 -1.59 -34.15
CA ILE A 176 12.55 -2.26 -33.54
C ILE A 176 12.94 -3.49 -34.39
N LYS A 177 14.12 -3.46 -35.01
CA LYS A 177 14.62 -4.55 -35.89
C LYS A 177 15.93 -5.14 -35.36
N GLY A 178 16.16 -6.42 -35.65
CA GLY A 178 17.34 -7.17 -35.19
C GLY A 178 17.14 -8.68 -35.37
N MET A 179 18.22 -9.44 -35.17
CA MET A 179 18.22 -10.91 -35.31
C MET A 179 17.24 -11.60 -34.35
N GLY A 180 16.91 -12.86 -34.62
CA GLY A 180 16.17 -13.71 -33.68
C GLY A 180 16.89 -13.79 -32.33
N GLY A 181 16.16 -13.77 -31.23
CA GLY A 181 16.74 -13.82 -29.88
C GLY A 181 17.40 -12.52 -29.37
N ALA A 182 17.52 -11.47 -30.19
CA ALA A 182 18.19 -10.21 -29.78
C ALA A 182 17.44 -9.36 -28.72
N GLY A 183 16.28 -9.83 -28.24
CA GLY A 183 15.50 -9.15 -27.20
C GLY A 183 14.57 -8.04 -27.68
N LYS A 184 14.20 -7.99 -28.98
CA LYS A 184 13.32 -6.94 -29.54
C LYS A 184 12.01 -6.75 -28.77
N THR A 185 11.30 -7.86 -28.51
CA THR A 185 10.04 -7.85 -27.75
C THR A 185 10.26 -7.40 -26.31
N THR A 186 11.38 -7.81 -25.70
CA THR A 186 11.78 -7.39 -24.36
C THR A 186 12.04 -5.88 -24.31
N THR A 187 12.73 -5.33 -25.30
CA THR A 187 12.95 -3.88 -25.42
C THR A 187 11.65 -3.11 -25.65
N ALA A 188 10.76 -3.61 -26.53
CA ALA A 188 9.45 -2.97 -26.75
C ALA A 188 8.61 -2.92 -25.46
N ARG A 189 8.62 -4.02 -24.69
CA ARG A 189 7.93 -4.09 -23.39
C ARG A 189 8.56 -3.16 -22.35
N ALA A 190 9.88 -3.14 -22.26
CA ALA A 190 10.59 -2.25 -21.33
C ALA A 190 10.36 -0.77 -21.64
N VAL A 191 10.26 -0.38 -22.92
CA VAL A 191 9.89 0.98 -23.32
C VAL A 191 8.44 1.29 -22.92
N PHE A 192 7.51 0.36 -23.13
CA PHE A 192 6.12 0.53 -22.73
C PHE A 192 5.98 0.68 -21.20
N ASP A 193 6.69 -0.12 -20.43
CA ASP A 193 6.65 -0.07 -18.96
C ASP A 193 7.35 1.21 -18.41
N HIS A 194 8.22 1.85 -19.19
CA HIS A 194 8.94 3.08 -18.84
C HIS A 194 8.13 4.36 -19.11
N LEU A 195 7.21 4.34 -20.09
CA LEU A 195 6.32 5.46 -20.43
C LEU A 195 5.13 5.55 -19.45
#